data_AF-A0A7R8UGU3-F1
#
_entry.id   AF-A0A7R8UGU3-F1
#
_cell.length_a   1.000
_cell.length_b   1.000
_cell.length_c   1.000
_cell.angle_alpha   90.00
_cell.angle_beta   90.00
_cell.angle_gamma   90.00
#
_symmetry.space_group_name_H-M   'P 1'
#
loop_
_entity.id
_entity.type
_entity.pdbx_description
1 polymer ?
#
loop_
_entity_poly.entity_id
_entity_poly.type
_entity_poly.pdbx_seq_one_letter_code
_entity_poly.pdbx_strand_id
1 'polypeptide(L)'
;MRLNRYCVMQKDLAICRIGTCFSLRAMIIVVIQSSALIYFGSDGAIVPPPWSNIDKNPCAALPGGWQMLYWAPLKKCFKIFQVGYPCPDTMELSPPSNNNHTAECRCPPGTAQSVLNDECHTLFTKGPCSDGEYFSPVTDVRTLSTWKTGGAQKLGKCKLGRNCPNGSVFWPPDDKCYALYTRGPCPKGKLLTVGAGQIGECKCENRGALAAYFYNEEDSCYEHFTKGPCQKFGELFLPSRKCGCHPKLPHYYEKTNQCFEIGTPGPCSKGHIFTVSENTDDQNPHASCVCKTGYIPWSDGSCYRLYTRGPCAEGQFLINSTTCTPNICGKGRLYFPEQNTCYKIGSQGPCSLYEVVVFDFTSRPSVDGISYNGVCGCTALIKGLEQTCTSTQEEEKSDSCDSTPGMININGICYKLYTQGPCGSGQWLEPVKQLSSEELTSSNKVQCKCRPGYTTSETKSGTLRCFAPTVGLARWILQLIGYEEAT
;
A
#
# COMPACT_ATOMS: atom_id res chain seq x y z
N MET A 1 6.89 45.00 -14.54
CA MET A 1 7.86 45.67 -13.65
C MET A 1 8.51 44.61 -12.78
N ARG A 2 9.83 44.40 -12.95
CA ARG A 2 10.65 43.52 -12.11
C ARG A 2 10.84 44.16 -10.74
N LEU A 3 10.75 43.37 -9.67
CA LEU A 3 11.38 43.68 -8.39
C LEU A 3 12.19 42.46 -7.98
N ASN A 4 13.50 42.53 -8.28
CA ASN A 4 14.51 41.69 -7.67
C ASN A 4 14.61 42.05 -6.18
N ARG A 5 14.61 41.06 -5.29
CA ARG A 5 15.15 41.20 -3.93
C ARG A 5 16.42 40.39 -3.83
N TYR A 6 17.53 41.09 -3.61
CA TYR A 6 18.79 40.53 -3.15
C TYR A 6 18.77 40.51 -1.62
N CYS A 7 19.14 39.39 -1.00
CA CYS A 7 19.46 39.32 0.43
C CYS A 7 20.95 39.59 0.62
N VAL A 8 21.27 40.66 1.35
CA VAL A 8 22.60 40.96 1.86
C VAL A 8 22.67 40.43 3.29
N MET A 9 23.68 39.61 3.57
CA MET A 9 24.07 39.21 4.93
C MET A 9 24.81 40.37 5.59
N GLN A 10 24.38 40.79 6.77
CA GLN A 10 25.15 41.72 7.60
C GLN A 10 25.12 41.29 9.07
N LYS A 11 26.32 41.34 9.66
CA LYS A 11 26.70 40.92 11.00
C LYS A 11 26.22 41.88 12.09
N ASP A 12 26.28 41.34 13.30
CA ASP A 12 26.51 41.99 14.60
C ASP A 12 25.31 42.23 15.54
N LEU A 13 25.42 41.53 16.68
CA LEU A 13 24.66 41.67 17.92
C LEU A 13 24.82 43.10 18.48
N ALA A 14 23.71 43.69 18.89
CA ALA A 14 23.70 44.73 19.92
C ALA A 14 22.53 44.48 20.88
N ILE A 15 22.85 44.07 22.11
CA ILE A 15 21.90 43.95 23.22
C ILE A 15 21.86 45.31 23.92
N CYS A 16 20.71 46.00 23.88
CA CYS A 16 20.41 47.12 24.76
C CYS A 16 19.25 46.73 25.69
N ARG A 17 19.55 46.63 27.00
CA ARG A 17 18.55 46.56 28.08
C ARG A 17 18.02 47.97 28.38
N ILE A 18 16.71 48.14 28.44
CA ILE A 18 16.07 49.27 29.13
C ILE A 18 14.87 48.76 29.95
N GLY A 19 14.98 48.96 31.26
CA GLY A 19 13.97 49.63 32.10
C GLY A 19 12.55 49.04 32.19
N THR A 20 12.27 48.47 33.35
CA THR A 20 10.94 48.11 33.89
C THR A 20 9.93 49.25 33.90
N CYS A 21 8.67 48.98 33.54
CA CYS A 21 7.50 49.62 34.17
C CYS A 21 6.24 48.75 33.98
N PHE A 22 5.69 48.26 35.10
CA PHE A 22 4.46 47.47 35.15
C PHE A 22 3.23 48.37 34.92
N SER A 23 2.37 48.01 33.97
CA SER A 23 0.99 48.52 33.90
C SER A 23 0.07 47.47 33.28
N LEU A 24 -1.13 47.34 33.88
CA LEU A 24 -2.16 46.32 33.64
C LEU A 24 -2.68 46.21 32.19
N ARG A 25 -2.22 47.08 31.27
CA ARG A 25 -2.44 46.93 29.82
C ARG A 25 -1.58 45.85 29.15
N ALA A 26 -0.60 45.30 29.86
CA ALA A 26 0.30 44.27 29.32
C ALA A 26 -0.35 42.89 29.11
N MET A 27 -1.41 42.54 29.85
CA MET A 27 -2.03 41.20 29.73
C MET A 27 -2.82 40.98 28.44
N ILE A 28 -3.39 42.04 27.84
CA ILE A 28 -4.20 41.92 26.61
C ILE A 28 -3.31 41.92 25.36
N ILE A 29 -2.15 42.59 25.40
CA ILE A 29 -1.19 42.60 24.29
C ILE A 29 -0.42 41.27 24.22
N VAL A 30 -0.18 40.59 25.35
CA VAL A 30 0.50 39.28 25.37
C VAL A 30 -0.34 38.18 24.71
N VAL A 31 -1.68 38.24 24.78
CA VAL A 31 -2.55 37.24 24.11
C VAL A 31 -2.63 37.47 22.59
N ILE A 32 -2.53 38.72 22.14
CA ILE A 32 -2.50 39.06 20.70
C ILE A 32 -1.10 38.84 20.11
N GLN A 33 -0.01 39.03 20.87
CA GLN A 33 1.34 38.69 20.43
C GLN A 33 1.64 37.18 20.49
N SER A 34 1.02 36.42 21.40
CA SER A 34 1.17 34.95 21.42
C SER A 34 0.36 34.24 20.33
N SER A 35 -0.68 34.87 19.78
CA SER A 35 -1.37 34.38 18.58
C SER A 35 -0.67 34.80 17.26
N ALA A 36 0.13 35.87 17.28
CA ALA A 36 0.96 36.28 16.13
C ALA A 36 2.33 35.59 16.05
N LEU A 37 2.86 35.06 17.17
CA LEU A 37 4.15 34.34 17.20
C LEU A 37 4.05 32.84 16.84
N ILE A 38 2.85 32.29 16.65
CA ILE A 38 2.68 30.91 16.13
C ILE A 38 2.75 30.89 14.58
N TYR A 39 2.85 32.05 13.92
CA TYR A 39 2.96 32.17 12.46
C TYR A 39 4.37 32.44 11.93
N PHE A 40 5.42 32.28 12.75
CA PHE A 40 6.81 32.34 12.27
C PHE A 40 7.38 30.93 12.09
N GLY A 41 7.48 30.55 10.81
CA GLY A 41 8.58 29.77 10.27
C GLY A 41 8.72 28.37 10.82
N SER A 42 7.92 27.43 10.31
CA SER A 42 8.54 26.16 9.99
C SER A 42 9.56 26.45 8.89
N ASP A 43 10.82 26.65 9.27
CA ASP A 43 11.93 26.55 8.32
C ASP A 43 11.97 25.10 7.84
N GLY A 44 11.18 24.82 6.81
CA GLY A 44 11.33 23.63 6.01
C GLY A 44 12.71 23.74 5.35
N ALA A 45 13.70 23.03 5.88
CA ALA A 45 14.95 22.85 5.19
C ALA A 45 14.67 22.05 3.91
N ILE A 46 14.58 22.74 2.77
CA ILE A 46 14.57 22.09 1.46
C ILE A 46 15.97 21.50 1.28
N VAL A 47 16.09 20.19 1.54
CA VAL A 47 17.31 19.47 1.19
C VAL A 47 17.41 19.48 -0.32
N PRO A 48 18.41 20.17 -0.90
CA PRO A 48 18.47 20.33 -2.34
C PRO A 48 18.90 18.97 -2.94
N PRO A 49 18.34 18.59 -4.09
CA PRO A 49 18.59 17.27 -4.65
C PRO A 49 20.07 17.10 -5.03
N PRO A 50 20.62 15.87 -5.05
CA PRO A 50 22.06 15.65 -5.26
C PRO A 50 22.66 16.30 -6.54
N TRP A 51 21.85 16.49 -7.58
CA TRP A 51 22.23 17.11 -8.86
C TRP A 51 22.17 18.64 -8.87
N SER A 52 21.75 19.29 -7.77
CA SER A 52 21.85 20.74 -7.62
C SER A 52 23.24 21.19 -7.14
N ASN A 53 24.14 20.26 -6.85
CA ASN A 53 25.51 20.57 -6.49
C ASN A 53 26.28 21.00 -7.74
N ILE A 54 26.79 22.24 -7.72
CA ILE A 54 27.52 22.88 -8.83
C ILE A 54 28.79 22.10 -9.19
N ASP A 55 29.48 21.52 -8.20
CA ASP A 55 30.71 20.74 -8.41
C ASP A 55 30.47 19.45 -9.19
N LYS A 56 29.24 18.92 -9.11
CA LYS A 56 28.81 17.69 -9.79
C LYS A 56 28.04 17.96 -11.07
N ASN A 57 27.30 19.07 -11.12
CA ASN A 57 26.49 19.49 -12.24
C ASN A 57 26.72 20.98 -12.52
N PRO A 58 27.61 21.35 -13.45
CA PRO A 58 27.94 22.75 -13.73
C PRO A 58 26.73 23.56 -14.23
N CYS A 59 25.70 22.89 -14.77
CA CYS A 59 24.46 23.53 -15.19
C CYS A 59 23.64 24.09 -14.02
N ALA A 60 23.89 23.63 -12.79
CA ALA A 60 23.21 24.14 -11.59
C ALA A 60 23.54 25.62 -11.30
N ALA A 61 24.65 26.16 -11.85
CA ALA A 61 25.02 27.57 -11.71
C ALA A 61 24.21 28.53 -12.62
N LEU A 62 23.48 27.99 -13.61
CA LEU A 62 22.65 28.79 -14.52
C LEU A 62 21.34 29.22 -13.85
N PRO A 63 20.69 30.32 -14.30
CA PRO A 63 19.35 30.67 -13.85
C PRO A 63 18.36 29.54 -14.19
N GLY A 64 17.70 28.97 -13.18
CA GLY A 64 16.86 27.77 -13.34
C GLY A 64 17.65 26.45 -13.42
N GLY A 65 18.94 26.48 -13.11
CA GLY A 65 19.87 25.35 -13.26
C GLY A 65 19.52 24.09 -12.47
N TRP A 66 18.68 24.20 -11.43
CA TRP A 66 18.16 23.05 -10.68
C TRP A 66 17.26 22.12 -11.52
N GLN A 67 16.75 22.60 -12.66
CA GLN A 67 16.01 21.84 -13.66
C GLN A 67 16.87 21.38 -14.85
N MET A 68 18.19 21.57 -14.78
CA MET A 68 19.10 21.31 -15.89
C MET A 68 20.14 20.28 -15.49
N LEU A 69 20.51 19.41 -16.41
CA LEU A 69 21.60 18.46 -16.27
C LEU A 69 22.65 18.69 -17.34
N TYR A 70 23.91 18.57 -16.94
CA TYR A 70 25.05 18.61 -17.84
C TYR A 70 25.20 17.29 -18.59
N TRP A 71 25.22 17.36 -19.92
CA TRP A 71 25.45 16.23 -20.80
C TRP A 71 26.88 16.27 -21.35
N ALA A 72 27.76 15.45 -20.78
CA ALA A 72 29.19 15.45 -21.10
C ALA A 72 29.53 15.23 -22.59
N PRO A 73 28.86 14.32 -23.34
CA PRO A 73 29.16 14.10 -24.76
C PRO A 73 29.00 15.35 -25.64
N LEU A 74 28.04 16.22 -25.33
CA LEU A 74 27.75 17.43 -26.11
C LEU A 74 28.25 18.71 -25.45
N LYS A 75 28.76 18.63 -24.22
CA LYS A 75 29.18 19.78 -23.40
C LYS A 75 28.09 20.85 -23.29
N LYS A 76 26.84 20.42 -23.18
CA LYS A 76 25.65 21.28 -23.13
C LYS A 76 24.74 20.91 -21.96
N CYS A 77 23.96 21.89 -21.53
CA CYS A 77 22.94 21.73 -20.49
C CYS A 77 21.58 21.45 -21.13
N PHE A 78 20.87 20.45 -20.60
CA PHE A 78 19.55 20.05 -21.06
C PHE A 78 18.59 19.97 -19.90
N LYS A 79 17.29 20.11 -20.19
CA LYS A 79 16.25 20.04 -19.15
C LYS A 79 16.11 18.59 -18.65
N ILE A 80 15.97 18.43 -17.34
CA ILE A 80 15.68 17.13 -16.74
C ILE A 80 14.30 16.62 -17.17
N PHE A 81 14.17 15.29 -17.27
CA PHE A 81 12.96 14.58 -17.69
C PHE A 81 12.43 15.02 -19.06
N GLN A 82 13.29 15.62 -19.87
CA GLN A 82 13.00 15.86 -21.27
C GLN A 82 13.17 14.55 -22.03
N VAL A 83 12.11 14.12 -22.71
CA VAL A 83 12.12 12.97 -23.62
C VAL A 83 12.74 13.38 -24.96
N GLY A 84 13.53 12.49 -25.56
CA GLY A 84 14.25 12.74 -26.81
C GLY A 84 15.55 13.50 -26.59
N TYR A 85 16.03 14.17 -27.64
CA TYR A 85 17.38 14.76 -27.70
C TYR A 85 17.76 15.50 -26.41
N PRO A 86 18.89 15.16 -25.74
CA PRO A 86 20.05 14.40 -26.22
C PRO A 86 19.93 12.86 -26.06
N CYS A 87 18.83 12.38 -25.49
CA CYS A 87 18.52 10.96 -25.37
C CYS A 87 17.79 10.46 -26.62
N PRO A 88 17.69 9.12 -26.80
CA PRO A 88 16.78 8.54 -27.79
C PRO A 88 15.33 9.01 -27.62
N ASP A 89 14.54 8.98 -28.69
CA ASP A 89 13.19 9.58 -28.74
C ASP A 89 12.20 9.02 -27.72
N THR A 90 12.43 7.82 -27.18
CA THR A 90 11.58 7.20 -26.16
C THR A 90 12.13 7.31 -24.74
N MET A 91 13.32 7.89 -24.56
CA MET A 91 14.02 8.00 -23.28
C MET A 91 14.07 9.44 -22.79
N GLU A 92 14.08 9.62 -21.48
CA GLU A 92 14.23 10.91 -20.83
C GLU A 92 15.61 11.09 -20.17
N LEU A 93 16.10 12.32 -20.18
CA LEU A 93 17.31 12.67 -19.46
C LEU A 93 17.06 12.70 -17.95
N SER A 94 17.67 11.79 -17.21
CA SER A 94 17.48 11.61 -15.78
C SER A 94 18.74 11.95 -14.96
N PRO A 95 18.56 12.40 -13.71
CA PRO A 95 19.66 12.52 -12.77
C PRO A 95 20.37 11.17 -12.53
N PRO A 96 21.65 11.19 -12.14
CA PRO A 96 22.39 9.98 -11.82
C PRO A 96 21.75 9.22 -10.65
N SER A 97 21.53 7.93 -10.82
CA SER A 97 21.01 7.04 -9.77
C SER A 97 22.07 6.37 -8.91
N ASN A 98 23.32 6.37 -9.39
CA ASN A 98 24.47 5.75 -8.74
C ASN A 98 25.52 6.83 -8.43
N ASN A 99 26.62 6.43 -7.77
CA ASN A 99 27.76 7.32 -7.45
C ASN A 99 28.46 7.92 -8.69
N ASN A 100 28.11 7.50 -9.91
CA ASN A 100 28.57 8.16 -11.12
C ASN A 100 27.76 9.44 -11.30
N HIS A 101 28.37 10.59 -10.98
CA HIS A 101 27.73 11.92 -10.97
C HIS A 101 27.29 12.46 -12.34
N THR A 102 27.09 11.59 -13.34
CA THR A 102 26.77 11.96 -14.72
C THR A 102 25.30 11.68 -15.04
N ALA A 103 24.64 12.63 -15.70
CA ALA A 103 23.29 12.44 -16.21
C ALA A 103 23.21 11.21 -17.14
N GLU A 104 22.08 10.52 -17.10
CA GLU A 104 21.85 9.28 -17.83
C GLU A 104 20.47 9.29 -18.51
N CYS A 105 20.37 8.66 -19.68
CA CYS A 105 19.08 8.47 -20.35
C CYS A 105 18.35 7.30 -19.71
N ARG A 106 17.05 7.44 -19.40
CA ARG A 106 16.22 6.39 -18.80
C ARG A 106 14.85 6.32 -19.43
N CYS A 107 14.21 5.17 -19.32
CA CYS A 107 12.78 5.09 -19.63
C CYS A 107 11.94 5.94 -18.67
N PRO A 108 11.00 6.75 -19.18
CA PRO A 108 10.07 7.55 -18.36
C PRO A 108 9.29 6.71 -17.35
N PRO A 109 8.80 7.30 -16.25
CA PRO A 109 7.94 6.62 -15.29
C PRO A 109 6.73 5.96 -15.97
N GLY A 110 6.44 4.70 -15.60
CA GLY A 110 5.36 3.92 -16.21
C GLY A 110 5.74 3.24 -17.53
N THR A 111 6.98 3.36 -17.98
CA THR A 111 7.51 2.68 -19.17
C THR A 111 8.69 1.77 -18.81
N ALA A 112 9.03 0.84 -19.71
CA ALA A 112 10.21 0.00 -19.60
C ALA A 112 10.82 -0.22 -20.99
N GLN A 113 12.12 -0.48 -21.03
CA GLN A 113 12.86 -0.73 -22.26
C GLN A 113 12.56 -2.15 -22.75
N SER A 114 12.22 -2.28 -24.03
CA SER A 114 12.05 -3.56 -24.71
C SER A 114 13.42 -4.11 -25.11
N VAL A 115 13.64 -5.40 -24.84
CA VAL A 115 14.87 -6.11 -25.25
C VAL A 115 14.93 -6.31 -26.78
N LEU A 116 13.80 -6.16 -27.47
CA LEU A 116 13.70 -6.43 -28.92
C LEU A 116 14.18 -5.26 -29.79
N ASN A 117 13.93 -4.03 -29.34
CA ASN A 117 14.17 -2.84 -30.16
C ASN A 117 14.82 -1.68 -29.38
N ASP A 118 15.24 -1.91 -28.13
CA ASP A 118 15.88 -0.92 -27.25
C ASP A 118 15.05 0.36 -26.99
N GLU A 119 13.77 0.38 -27.35
CA GLU A 119 12.84 1.49 -27.11
C GLU A 119 12.04 1.31 -25.82
N CYS A 120 11.60 2.41 -25.24
CA CYS A 120 10.75 2.39 -24.04
C CYS A 120 9.27 2.33 -24.42
N HIS A 121 8.58 1.32 -23.90
CA HIS A 121 7.15 1.11 -24.12
C HIS A 121 6.37 1.23 -22.81
N THR A 122 5.12 1.70 -22.91
CA THR A 122 4.21 1.83 -21.77
C THR A 122 3.87 0.47 -21.16
N LEU A 123 4.07 0.35 -19.86
CA LEU A 123 3.73 -0.87 -19.12
C LEU A 123 2.22 -1.08 -19.14
N PHE A 124 1.81 -2.35 -19.13
CA PHE A 124 0.40 -2.80 -19.10
C PHE A 124 -0.42 -2.40 -20.32
N THR A 125 0.24 -2.10 -21.43
CA THR A 125 -0.38 -1.84 -22.73
C THR A 125 0.12 -2.88 -23.73
N LYS A 126 -0.48 -2.96 -24.93
CA LYS A 126 0.00 -3.84 -26.01
C LYS A 126 1.47 -3.56 -26.34
N GLY A 127 1.84 -2.29 -26.50
CA GLY A 127 3.20 -1.90 -26.88
C GLY A 127 3.69 -2.67 -28.12
N PRO A 128 4.87 -3.31 -28.06
CA PRO A 128 5.44 -4.08 -29.18
C PRO A 128 4.93 -5.53 -29.23
N CYS A 129 3.99 -5.92 -28.36
CA CYS A 129 3.53 -7.29 -28.20
C CYS A 129 2.43 -7.68 -29.19
N SER A 130 2.19 -9.00 -29.30
CA SER A 130 1.14 -9.56 -30.16
C SER A 130 -0.27 -9.29 -29.59
N ASP A 131 -1.31 -9.53 -30.38
CA ASP A 131 -2.68 -9.43 -29.86
C ASP A 131 -2.93 -10.46 -28.74
N GLY A 132 -3.59 -10.03 -27.66
CA GLY A 132 -3.78 -10.82 -26.44
C GLY A 132 -2.61 -10.73 -25.45
N GLU A 133 -1.48 -10.15 -25.85
CA GLU A 133 -0.32 -9.93 -24.99
C GLU A 133 -0.21 -8.46 -24.55
N TYR A 134 0.48 -8.25 -23.43
CA TYR A 134 0.77 -6.93 -22.89
C TYR A 134 2.22 -6.84 -22.42
N PHE A 135 2.77 -5.63 -22.47
CA PHE A 135 4.12 -5.35 -22.06
C PHE A 135 4.20 -5.19 -20.54
N SER A 136 4.91 -6.09 -19.85
CA SER A 136 5.04 -6.10 -18.40
C SER A 136 6.49 -5.85 -17.96
N PRO A 137 6.72 -5.28 -16.76
CA PRO A 137 8.09 -5.15 -16.24
C PRO A 137 8.69 -6.53 -15.97
N VAL A 138 10.00 -6.67 -16.18
CA VAL A 138 10.75 -7.88 -15.81
C VAL A 138 11.07 -7.82 -14.31
N THR A 139 10.59 -8.80 -13.56
CA THR A 139 10.81 -8.90 -12.11
C THR A 139 11.84 -9.97 -11.72
N ASP A 140 12.37 -10.73 -12.68
CA ASP A 140 13.31 -11.82 -12.41
C ASP A 140 14.75 -11.29 -12.30
N VAL A 141 15.36 -11.56 -11.15
CA VAL A 141 16.71 -11.14 -10.76
C VAL A 141 17.78 -11.82 -11.63
N ARG A 142 17.54 -13.04 -12.14
CA ARG A 142 18.50 -13.79 -12.97
C ARG A 142 18.68 -13.16 -14.35
N THR A 143 17.59 -12.63 -14.91
CA THR A 143 17.62 -11.83 -16.15
C THR A 143 18.15 -10.42 -15.93
N LEU A 144 18.20 -9.91 -14.71
CA LEU A 144 18.78 -8.60 -14.41
C LEU A 144 20.32 -8.65 -14.27
N SER A 145 20.89 -9.80 -13.94
CA SER A 145 22.34 -9.94 -13.72
C SER A 145 23.18 -10.04 -14.99
N THR A 146 22.57 -10.43 -16.12
CA THR A 146 23.24 -10.54 -17.43
C THR A 146 23.44 -9.19 -18.13
N TRP A 147 22.73 -8.14 -17.74
CA TRP A 147 22.77 -6.81 -18.38
C TRP A 147 23.42 -5.71 -17.52
N LYS A 148 24.43 -6.07 -16.72
CA LYS A 148 25.22 -5.13 -15.89
C LYS A 148 26.26 -4.31 -16.67
N THR A 149 25.89 -3.74 -17.80
CA THR A 149 26.74 -2.78 -18.54
C THR A 149 25.90 -1.59 -19.00
N GLY A 150 25.58 -0.72 -18.05
CA GLY A 150 24.79 0.50 -18.28
C GLY A 150 23.82 0.71 -17.12
N GLY A 151 23.60 1.95 -16.68
CA GLY A 151 22.74 2.28 -15.53
C GLY A 151 21.40 1.54 -15.54
N ALA A 152 20.86 1.24 -14.36
CA ALA A 152 19.72 0.36 -14.13
C ALA A 152 18.45 0.74 -14.94
N GLN A 153 18.40 0.33 -16.21
CA GLN A 153 17.23 0.47 -17.06
C GLN A 153 16.16 -0.51 -16.59
N LYS A 154 14.93 -0.04 -16.52
CA LYS A 154 13.78 -0.90 -16.27
C LYS A 154 13.52 -1.69 -17.55
N LEU A 155 13.69 -3.00 -17.52
CA LEU A 155 13.42 -3.88 -18.65
C LEU A 155 11.96 -4.35 -18.63
N GLY A 156 11.39 -4.57 -19.82
CA GLY A 156 10.05 -5.14 -19.98
C GLY A 156 10.03 -6.32 -20.96
N LYS A 157 9.03 -7.19 -20.81
CA LYS A 157 8.78 -8.34 -21.67
C LYS A 157 7.29 -8.49 -21.97
N CYS A 158 6.95 -9.13 -23.08
CA CYS A 158 5.57 -9.47 -23.41
C CYS A 158 5.08 -10.63 -22.53
N LYS A 159 3.88 -10.47 -21.98
CA LYS A 159 3.18 -11.48 -21.20
C LYS A 159 1.77 -11.66 -21.75
N LEU A 160 1.33 -12.91 -21.83
CA LEU A 160 -0.02 -13.24 -22.26
C LEU A 160 -1.06 -12.83 -21.20
N GLY A 161 -2.12 -12.16 -21.63
CA GLY A 161 -3.28 -11.86 -20.80
C GLY A 161 -4.14 -13.11 -20.57
N ARG A 162 -4.81 -13.19 -19.43
CA ARG A 162 -5.73 -14.30 -19.14
C ARG A 162 -7.02 -14.15 -19.95
N ASN A 163 -7.63 -15.27 -20.32
CA ASN A 163 -8.94 -15.24 -20.98
C ASN A 163 -10.03 -14.84 -19.98
N CYS A 164 -10.94 -13.94 -20.38
CA CYS A 164 -12.04 -13.48 -19.54
C CYS A 164 -13.38 -14.03 -20.03
N PRO A 165 -14.38 -14.18 -19.15
CA PRO A 165 -15.74 -14.52 -19.54
C PRO A 165 -16.33 -13.52 -20.55
N ASN A 166 -17.32 -13.97 -21.31
CA ASN A 166 -18.03 -13.11 -22.27
C ASN A 166 -18.55 -11.82 -21.61
N GLY A 167 -18.37 -10.69 -22.29
CA GLY A 167 -18.75 -9.37 -21.78
C GLY A 167 -17.76 -8.75 -20.78
N SER A 168 -16.62 -9.39 -20.52
CA SER A 168 -15.54 -8.86 -19.68
C SER A 168 -14.23 -8.78 -20.45
N VAL A 169 -13.31 -7.92 -20.00
CA VAL A 169 -11.98 -7.76 -20.57
C VAL A 169 -10.90 -7.81 -19.49
N PHE A 170 -9.73 -8.29 -19.86
CA PHE A 170 -8.59 -8.42 -18.96
C PHE A 170 -7.94 -7.06 -18.71
N TRP A 171 -7.66 -6.76 -17.44
CA TRP A 171 -6.97 -5.55 -17.00
C TRP A 171 -5.58 -5.91 -16.46
N PRO A 172 -4.52 -5.66 -17.24
CA PRO A 172 -3.18 -6.10 -16.87
C PRO A 172 -2.56 -5.53 -15.58
N PRO A 173 -2.84 -4.28 -15.15
CA PRO A 173 -2.23 -3.69 -13.97
C PRO A 173 -2.45 -4.45 -12.65
N ASP A 174 -3.61 -5.11 -12.48
CA ASP A 174 -3.93 -5.88 -11.26
C ASP A 174 -4.31 -7.34 -11.54
N ASP A 175 -4.09 -7.80 -12.77
CA ASP A 175 -4.32 -9.16 -13.21
C ASP A 175 -5.77 -9.63 -13.03
N LYS A 176 -6.76 -8.76 -13.26
CA LYS A 176 -8.20 -9.05 -13.09
C LYS A 176 -9.02 -8.88 -14.38
N CYS A 177 -10.24 -9.41 -14.38
CA CYS A 177 -11.22 -9.25 -15.46
C CYS A 177 -12.31 -8.32 -14.95
N TYR A 178 -12.73 -7.39 -15.79
CA TYR A 178 -13.76 -6.42 -15.48
C TYR A 178 -14.80 -6.38 -16.60
N ALA A 179 -16.06 -6.14 -16.24
CA ALA A 179 -17.14 -6.03 -17.21
C ALA A 179 -16.92 -4.82 -18.14
N LEU A 180 -17.19 -5.02 -19.43
CA LEU A 180 -17.13 -3.97 -20.44
C LEU A 180 -18.17 -2.87 -20.16
N TYR A 181 -17.85 -1.65 -20.57
CA TYR A 181 -18.68 -0.46 -20.40
C TYR A 181 -19.02 -0.12 -18.95
N THR A 182 -18.25 -0.65 -18.01
CA THR A 182 -18.27 -0.24 -16.61
C THR A 182 -17.09 0.68 -16.31
N ARG A 183 -17.15 1.44 -15.22
CA ARG A 183 -16.03 2.24 -14.73
C ARG A 183 -14.88 1.32 -14.35
N GLY A 184 -15.14 0.19 -13.70
CA GLY A 184 -14.11 -0.74 -13.27
C GLY A 184 -12.90 -0.03 -12.61
N PRO A 185 -11.66 -0.28 -13.07
CA PRO A 185 -10.46 0.40 -12.58
C PRO A 185 -10.22 1.79 -13.21
N CYS A 186 -11.06 2.24 -14.13
CA CYS A 186 -10.89 3.49 -14.85
C CYS A 186 -11.12 4.73 -13.98
N PRO A 187 -10.45 5.85 -14.31
CA PRO A 187 -10.74 7.14 -13.70
C PRO A 187 -12.17 7.60 -14.04
N LYS A 188 -12.69 8.54 -13.25
CA LYS A 188 -14.03 9.12 -13.49
C LYS A 188 -14.13 9.70 -14.91
N GLY A 189 -15.30 9.53 -15.52
CA GLY A 189 -15.59 10.00 -16.88
C GLY A 189 -15.03 9.12 -18.00
N LYS A 190 -14.42 7.98 -17.68
CA LYS A 190 -14.00 6.97 -18.66
C LYS A 190 -14.56 5.61 -18.28
N LEU A 191 -14.88 4.83 -19.30
CA LEU A 191 -15.36 3.46 -19.14
C LEU A 191 -14.36 2.49 -19.74
N LEU A 192 -14.38 1.27 -19.23
CA LEU A 192 -13.55 0.19 -19.69
C LEU A 192 -14.07 -0.33 -21.03
N THR A 193 -13.20 -0.38 -22.02
CA THR A 193 -13.46 -0.94 -23.34
C THR A 193 -12.32 -1.88 -23.75
N VAL A 194 -12.48 -2.58 -24.87
CA VAL A 194 -11.41 -3.35 -25.49
C VAL A 194 -10.50 -2.40 -26.26
N GLY A 195 -9.24 -2.34 -25.87
CA GLY A 195 -8.20 -1.53 -26.50
C GLY A 195 -7.48 -2.25 -27.63
N ALA A 196 -6.42 -1.60 -28.12
CA ALA A 196 -5.49 -2.23 -29.05
C ALA A 196 -4.85 -3.46 -28.39
N GLY A 197 -4.95 -4.64 -29.01
CA GLY A 197 -4.38 -5.88 -28.47
C GLY A 197 -5.33 -6.74 -27.63
N GLN A 198 -6.66 -6.51 -27.69
CA GLN A 198 -7.66 -7.33 -26.97
C GLN A 198 -7.53 -7.28 -25.43
N ILE A 199 -6.92 -6.22 -24.91
CA ILE A 199 -6.79 -5.95 -23.47
C ILE A 199 -7.62 -4.73 -23.07
N GLY A 200 -7.90 -4.59 -21.78
CA GLY A 200 -8.73 -3.52 -21.25
C GLY A 200 -8.06 -2.17 -21.38
N GLU A 201 -8.82 -1.17 -21.85
CA GLU A 201 -8.37 0.21 -22.00
C GLU A 201 -9.47 1.16 -21.55
N CYS A 202 -9.09 2.26 -20.88
CA CYS A 202 -10.04 3.27 -20.42
C CYS A 202 -10.22 4.37 -21.45
N LYS A 203 -11.42 4.47 -22.04
CA LYS A 203 -11.75 5.49 -23.06
C LYS A 203 -13.07 6.17 -22.77
N CYS A 204 -13.25 7.32 -23.42
CA CYS A 204 -14.54 7.94 -23.59
C CYS A 204 -14.58 8.62 -24.96
N GLU A 205 -15.55 8.24 -25.79
CA GLU A 205 -15.70 8.77 -27.14
C GLU A 205 -17.20 8.88 -27.48
N ASN A 206 -17.60 9.97 -28.16
CA ASN A 206 -18.98 10.16 -28.63
C ASN A 206 -19.29 9.39 -29.94
N ARG A 207 -18.61 8.26 -30.15
CA ARG A 207 -18.74 7.42 -31.34
C ARG A 207 -18.55 5.94 -30.98
N GLY A 208 -19.02 5.05 -31.87
CA GLY A 208 -18.95 3.61 -31.64
C GLY A 208 -19.78 3.17 -30.44
N ALA A 209 -19.35 2.12 -29.75
CA ALA A 209 -20.08 1.53 -28.63
C ALA A 209 -20.20 2.46 -27.41
N LEU A 210 -19.23 3.36 -27.19
CA LEU A 210 -19.23 4.28 -26.05
C LEU A 210 -20.17 5.48 -26.24
N ALA A 211 -20.65 5.75 -27.46
CA ALA A 211 -21.56 6.86 -27.73
C ALA A 211 -22.86 6.80 -26.91
N ALA A 212 -23.34 5.59 -26.60
CA ALA A 212 -24.53 5.38 -25.77
C ALA A 212 -24.32 5.78 -24.30
N TYR A 213 -23.06 5.85 -23.85
CA TYR A 213 -22.67 6.17 -22.48
C TYR A 213 -22.12 7.60 -22.34
N PHE A 214 -22.02 8.32 -23.46
CA PHE A 214 -21.41 9.64 -23.54
C PHE A 214 -22.35 10.73 -23.02
N TYR A 215 -21.82 11.61 -22.17
CA TYR A 215 -22.51 12.78 -21.64
C TYR A 215 -21.90 14.06 -22.24
N ASN A 216 -22.71 14.77 -23.02
CA ASN A 216 -22.21 15.86 -23.88
C ASN A 216 -21.72 17.10 -23.13
N GLU A 217 -22.21 17.39 -21.92
CA GLU A 217 -21.85 18.65 -21.24
C GLU A 217 -20.45 18.62 -20.63
N GLU A 218 -19.94 17.43 -20.30
CA GLU A 218 -18.64 17.23 -19.64
C GLU A 218 -17.64 16.43 -20.49
N ASP A 219 -18.01 16.08 -21.73
CA ASP A 219 -17.25 15.21 -22.62
C ASP A 219 -16.75 13.91 -21.93
N SER A 220 -17.63 13.30 -21.15
CA SER A 220 -17.30 12.19 -20.25
C SER A 220 -18.32 11.05 -20.33
N CYS A 221 -17.91 9.85 -19.94
CA CYS A 221 -18.69 8.63 -20.11
C CYS A 221 -19.05 8.01 -18.76
N TYR A 222 -20.29 7.56 -18.64
CA TYR A 222 -20.85 7.05 -17.39
C TYR A 222 -21.68 5.79 -17.61
N GLU A 223 -21.65 4.90 -16.64
CA GLU A 223 -22.46 3.67 -16.62
C GLU A 223 -23.95 4.02 -16.55
N HIS A 224 -24.78 3.29 -17.28
CA HIS A 224 -26.23 3.47 -17.19
C HIS A 224 -26.76 3.05 -15.82
N PHE A 225 -27.83 3.70 -15.41
CA PHE A 225 -28.51 3.50 -14.13
C PHE A 225 -27.62 3.73 -12.90
N THR A 226 -26.56 4.50 -13.08
CA THR A 226 -25.72 5.03 -11.99
C THR A 226 -25.96 6.52 -11.80
N LYS A 227 -25.49 7.11 -10.69
CA LYS A 227 -25.53 8.54 -10.46
C LYS A 227 -24.81 9.31 -11.57
N GLY A 228 -23.72 8.76 -12.11
CA GLY A 228 -23.00 9.34 -13.24
C GLY A 228 -22.72 10.86 -13.09
N PRO A 229 -23.10 11.70 -14.08
CA PRO A 229 -22.95 13.16 -14.03
C PRO A 229 -24.12 13.87 -13.31
N CYS A 230 -25.12 13.13 -12.83
CA CYS A 230 -26.38 13.72 -12.38
C CYS A 230 -26.20 14.52 -11.09
N GLN A 231 -26.47 15.82 -11.17
CA GLN A 231 -26.36 16.76 -10.05
C GLN A 231 -27.57 16.73 -9.13
N LYS A 232 -28.76 16.48 -9.70
CA LYS A 232 -30.01 16.41 -8.94
C LYS A 232 -30.07 15.10 -8.16
N PHE A 233 -30.47 15.20 -6.89
CA PHE A 233 -30.68 14.03 -6.05
C PHE A 233 -31.85 13.19 -6.58
N GLY A 234 -31.63 11.88 -6.68
CA GLY A 234 -32.64 10.93 -7.14
C GLY A 234 -32.77 10.79 -8.66
N GLU A 235 -31.86 11.36 -9.44
CA GLU A 235 -31.74 11.07 -10.87
C GLU A 235 -30.58 10.11 -11.13
N LEU A 236 -30.74 9.28 -12.16
CA LEU A 236 -29.72 8.37 -12.65
C LEU A 236 -29.41 8.69 -14.12
N PHE A 237 -28.23 8.31 -14.58
CA PHE A 237 -27.82 8.43 -15.96
C PHE A 237 -28.50 7.34 -16.80
N LEU A 238 -29.46 7.74 -17.63
CA LEU A 238 -30.28 6.80 -18.40
C LEU A 238 -29.67 6.51 -19.79
N PRO A 239 -30.05 5.39 -20.44
CA PRO A 239 -29.64 5.07 -21.81
C PRO A 239 -29.97 6.14 -22.85
N SER A 240 -30.89 7.07 -22.53
CA SER A 240 -31.18 8.26 -23.34
C SER A 240 -30.07 9.32 -23.34
N ARG A 241 -28.93 9.06 -22.68
CA ARG A 241 -27.80 9.99 -22.48
C ARG A 241 -28.17 11.25 -21.72
N LYS A 242 -29.15 11.13 -20.82
CA LYS A 242 -29.66 12.21 -19.98
C LYS A 242 -29.87 11.71 -18.57
N CYS A 243 -29.74 12.62 -17.62
CA CYS A 243 -30.16 12.38 -16.25
C CYS A 243 -31.69 12.39 -16.15
N GLY A 244 -32.24 11.43 -15.43
CA GLY A 244 -33.67 11.36 -15.22
C GLY A 244 -34.07 10.27 -14.22
N CYS A 245 -35.36 10.30 -13.88
CA CYS A 245 -36.01 9.30 -13.07
C CYS A 245 -37.47 9.18 -13.49
N HIS A 246 -37.96 7.96 -13.65
CA HIS A 246 -39.33 7.69 -14.10
C HIS A 246 -39.96 6.55 -13.30
N PRO A 247 -41.28 6.61 -13.00
CA PRO A 247 -41.99 5.57 -12.23
C PRO A 247 -42.07 4.19 -12.89
N LYS A 248 -41.56 4.03 -14.11
CA LYS A 248 -41.51 2.72 -14.78
C LYS A 248 -40.15 2.04 -14.62
N LEU A 249 -39.18 2.70 -14.01
CA LEU A 249 -37.85 2.14 -13.81
C LEU A 249 -37.86 1.25 -12.56
N PRO A 250 -37.22 0.07 -12.60
CA PRO A 250 -37.00 -0.74 -11.40
C PRO A 250 -36.27 0.02 -10.28
N HIS A 251 -35.50 1.04 -10.64
CA HIS A 251 -34.77 1.91 -9.72
C HIS A 251 -35.64 2.89 -8.93
N TYR A 252 -36.91 3.05 -9.32
CA TYR A 252 -37.80 4.05 -8.75
C TYR A 252 -38.24 3.68 -7.34
N TYR A 253 -38.20 4.65 -6.43
CA TYR A 253 -38.68 4.51 -5.07
C TYR A 253 -39.87 5.44 -4.82
N GLU A 254 -41.05 4.85 -4.64
CA GLU A 254 -42.33 5.56 -4.58
C GLU A 254 -42.42 6.57 -3.43
N LYS A 255 -41.83 6.28 -2.26
CA LYS A 255 -41.97 7.16 -1.09
C LYS A 255 -41.26 8.50 -1.25
N THR A 256 -40.18 8.55 -2.01
CA THR A 256 -39.39 9.79 -2.22
C THR A 256 -39.53 10.35 -3.63
N ASN A 257 -40.19 9.64 -4.55
CA ASN A 257 -40.25 9.96 -5.97
C ASN A 257 -38.85 10.13 -6.60
N GLN A 258 -37.90 9.28 -6.19
CA GLN A 258 -36.50 9.32 -6.61
C GLN A 258 -36.03 7.95 -7.07
N CYS A 259 -34.99 7.92 -7.90
CA CYS A 259 -34.38 6.72 -8.40
C CYS A 259 -33.03 6.47 -7.72
N PHE A 260 -32.75 5.21 -7.38
CA PHE A 260 -31.53 4.80 -6.72
C PHE A 260 -30.86 3.63 -7.43
N GLU A 261 -29.53 3.57 -7.34
CA GLU A 261 -28.75 2.49 -7.93
C GLU A 261 -29.07 1.15 -7.24
N ILE A 262 -29.40 0.13 -8.04
CA ILE A 262 -29.62 -1.22 -7.54
C ILE A 262 -28.28 -1.80 -7.04
N GLY A 263 -28.31 -2.55 -5.95
CA GLY A 263 -27.11 -3.11 -5.31
C GLY A 263 -26.37 -2.11 -4.42
N THR A 264 -26.93 -0.91 -4.22
CA THR A 264 -26.38 0.09 -3.30
C THR A 264 -27.26 0.24 -2.05
N PRO A 265 -26.81 0.96 -1.00
CA PRO A 265 -27.69 1.28 0.13
C PRO A 265 -28.94 2.07 -0.29
N GLY A 266 -28.86 2.87 -1.36
CA GLY A 266 -30.00 3.62 -1.89
C GLY A 266 -30.75 4.45 -0.82
N PRO A 267 -32.09 4.37 -0.76
CA PRO A 267 -32.90 5.04 0.27
C PRO A 267 -32.99 4.23 1.57
N CYS A 268 -32.31 3.10 1.69
CA CYS A 268 -32.56 2.12 2.72
C CYS A 268 -31.85 2.44 4.05
N SER A 269 -32.43 1.96 5.14
CA SER A 269 -31.87 2.03 6.50
C SER A 269 -30.57 1.23 6.63
N LYS A 270 -29.88 1.39 7.77
CA LYS A 270 -28.62 0.68 8.04
C LYS A 270 -28.77 -0.84 7.84
N GLY A 271 -27.77 -1.45 7.21
CA GLY A 271 -27.71 -2.89 6.95
C GLY A 271 -28.59 -3.40 5.82
N HIS A 272 -29.40 -2.54 5.19
CA HIS A 272 -30.19 -2.88 4.03
C HIS A 272 -29.45 -2.59 2.71
N ILE A 273 -29.92 -3.21 1.63
CA ILE A 273 -29.51 -2.99 0.25
C ILE A 273 -30.76 -2.84 -0.61
N PHE A 274 -30.69 -1.95 -1.61
CA PHE A 274 -31.78 -1.70 -2.54
C PHE A 274 -31.67 -2.68 -3.71
N THR A 275 -32.61 -3.62 -3.84
CA THR A 275 -32.57 -4.66 -4.88
C THR A 275 -33.95 -4.98 -5.43
N VAL A 276 -33.99 -5.48 -6.65
CA VAL A 276 -35.23 -5.99 -7.26
C VAL A 276 -35.51 -7.37 -6.65
N SER A 277 -36.74 -7.60 -6.22
CA SER A 277 -37.18 -8.89 -5.71
C SER A 277 -37.44 -9.85 -6.87
N GLU A 278 -36.91 -11.07 -6.80
CA GLU A 278 -37.06 -12.08 -7.86
C GLU A 278 -38.45 -12.74 -7.90
N ASN A 279 -39.31 -12.46 -6.91
CA ASN A 279 -40.53 -13.22 -6.62
C ASN A 279 -41.84 -12.53 -7.00
N THR A 280 -41.82 -11.56 -7.90
CA THR A 280 -43.05 -10.87 -8.31
C THR A 280 -43.34 -11.17 -9.77
N ASP A 281 -44.46 -11.86 -10.00
CA ASP A 281 -45.17 -12.01 -11.28
C ASP A 281 -45.78 -10.66 -11.75
N ASP A 282 -45.15 -9.56 -11.34
CA ASP A 282 -45.50 -8.20 -11.70
C ASP A 282 -44.73 -7.84 -12.96
N GLN A 283 -45.46 -7.25 -13.92
CA GLN A 283 -44.90 -6.80 -15.19
C GLN A 283 -43.82 -5.71 -15.02
N ASN A 284 -43.61 -5.18 -13.81
CA ASN A 284 -42.63 -4.12 -13.55
C ASN A 284 -42.19 -4.08 -12.07
N PRO A 285 -41.25 -4.95 -11.64
CA PRO A 285 -40.86 -5.00 -10.23
C PRO A 285 -39.99 -3.79 -9.87
N HIS A 286 -40.52 -2.91 -9.02
CA HIS A 286 -39.73 -1.88 -8.35
C HIS A 286 -38.78 -2.52 -7.33
N ALA A 287 -37.58 -1.97 -7.22
CA ALA A 287 -36.63 -2.38 -6.21
C ALA A 287 -37.12 -2.02 -4.81
N SER A 288 -36.81 -2.87 -3.85
CA SER A 288 -37.18 -2.73 -2.45
C SER A 288 -35.95 -2.87 -1.54
N CYS A 289 -36.09 -2.39 -0.31
CA CYS A 289 -35.05 -2.49 0.68
C CYS A 289 -35.10 -3.86 1.36
N VAL A 290 -34.04 -4.66 1.20
CA VAL A 290 -33.89 -5.96 1.85
C VAL A 290 -32.65 -5.96 2.74
N CYS A 291 -32.60 -6.80 3.77
CA CYS A 291 -31.37 -6.98 4.54
C CYS A 291 -30.26 -7.53 3.64
N LYS A 292 -29.04 -7.00 3.80
CA LYS A 292 -27.85 -7.57 3.15
C LYS A 292 -27.66 -9.03 3.58
N THR A 293 -27.00 -9.82 2.74
CA THR A 293 -26.63 -11.20 3.07
C THR A 293 -25.85 -11.27 4.38
N GLY A 294 -26.28 -12.13 5.31
CA GLY A 294 -25.70 -12.27 6.65
C GLY A 294 -26.12 -11.19 7.66
N TYR A 295 -27.06 -10.32 7.29
CA TYR A 295 -27.71 -9.37 8.20
C TYR A 295 -29.12 -9.84 8.50
N ILE A 296 -29.57 -9.52 9.69
CA ILE A 296 -30.88 -9.88 10.21
C ILE A 296 -31.63 -8.61 10.63
N PRO A 297 -32.95 -8.55 10.42
CA PRO A 297 -33.75 -7.42 10.85
C PRO A 297 -33.84 -7.37 12.37
N TRP A 298 -33.90 -6.16 12.92
CA TRP A 298 -34.10 -5.89 14.35
C TRP A 298 -35.35 -5.03 14.58
N SER A 299 -35.78 -4.92 15.83
CA SER A 299 -37.02 -4.22 16.21
C SER A 299 -37.05 -2.72 15.89
N ASP A 300 -35.90 -2.11 15.61
CA ASP A 300 -35.77 -0.71 15.21
C ASP A 300 -35.93 -0.49 13.68
N GLY A 301 -36.20 -1.55 12.92
CA GLY A 301 -36.32 -1.50 11.47
C GLY A 301 -34.99 -1.38 10.72
N SER A 302 -33.85 -1.57 11.39
CA SER A 302 -32.52 -1.70 10.77
C SER A 302 -32.10 -3.17 10.70
N CYS A 303 -31.14 -3.48 9.82
CA CYS A 303 -30.52 -4.81 9.81
C CYS A 303 -29.11 -4.74 10.41
N TYR A 304 -28.76 -5.75 11.16
CA TYR A 304 -27.45 -5.88 11.80
C TYR A 304 -26.81 -7.22 11.44
N ARG A 305 -25.48 -7.22 11.36
CA ARG A 305 -24.72 -8.43 11.05
C ARG A 305 -24.65 -9.32 12.28
N LEU A 306 -24.83 -10.62 12.10
CA LEU A 306 -24.66 -11.61 13.17
C LEU A 306 -23.25 -11.57 13.76
N TYR A 307 -23.16 -11.90 15.05
CA TYR A 307 -21.94 -11.96 15.87
C TYR A 307 -21.16 -10.65 15.94
N THR A 308 -21.81 -9.53 15.61
CA THR A 308 -21.31 -8.18 15.89
C THR A 308 -22.03 -7.60 17.09
N ARG A 309 -21.54 -6.49 17.64
CA ARG A 309 -22.24 -5.77 18.72
C ARG A 309 -23.65 -5.36 18.29
N GLY A 310 -23.82 -4.86 17.06
CA GLY A 310 -25.11 -4.38 16.55
C GLY A 310 -25.82 -3.45 17.55
N PRO A 311 -27.09 -3.73 17.90
CA PRO A 311 -27.87 -2.97 18.89
C PRO A 311 -27.63 -3.42 20.35
N CYS A 312 -26.79 -4.43 20.59
CA CYS A 312 -26.55 -4.99 21.92
C CYS A 312 -25.66 -4.10 22.79
N ALA A 313 -25.70 -4.33 24.10
CA ALA A 313 -24.85 -3.64 25.07
C ALA A 313 -23.36 -3.98 24.89
N GLU A 314 -22.47 -3.22 25.54
CA GLU A 314 -21.04 -3.49 25.52
C GLU A 314 -20.72 -4.90 26.05
N GLY A 315 -19.83 -5.61 25.36
CA GLY A 315 -19.47 -6.98 25.70
C GLY A 315 -20.51 -8.04 25.30
N GLN A 316 -21.59 -7.66 24.62
CA GLN A 316 -22.57 -8.56 24.04
C GLN A 316 -22.50 -8.55 22.50
N PHE A 317 -22.94 -9.64 21.88
CA PHE A 317 -23.12 -9.71 20.43
C PHE A 317 -24.46 -10.34 20.07
N LEU A 318 -24.89 -10.04 18.85
CA LEU A 318 -26.15 -10.45 18.27
C LEU A 318 -26.07 -11.86 17.69
N ILE A 319 -26.95 -12.80 18.09
CA ILE A 319 -26.95 -14.18 17.56
C ILE A 319 -28.16 -14.52 16.68
N ASN A 320 -29.24 -13.76 16.80
CA ASN A 320 -30.46 -13.89 15.99
C ASN A 320 -31.19 -12.53 15.99
N SER A 321 -32.36 -12.44 15.36
CA SER A 321 -33.15 -11.20 15.21
C SER A 321 -33.67 -10.58 16.51
N THR A 322 -33.50 -11.23 17.67
CA THR A 322 -34.08 -10.78 18.95
C THR A 322 -33.16 -10.92 20.17
N THR A 323 -32.05 -11.64 20.06
CA THR A 323 -31.28 -12.15 21.20
C THR A 323 -29.86 -11.63 21.15
N CYS A 324 -29.50 -10.91 22.21
CA CYS A 324 -28.15 -10.51 22.55
C CYS A 324 -27.57 -11.47 23.57
N THR A 325 -26.36 -11.96 23.34
CA THR A 325 -25.67 -12.90 24.23
C THR A 325 -24.34 -12.29 24.66
N PRO A 326 -23.94 -12.43 25.94
CA PRO A 326 -22.62 -12.00 26.38
C PRO A 326 -21.53 -12.72 25.60
N ASN A 327 -20.48 -11.99 25.25
CA ASN A 327 -19.33 -12.56 24.60
C ASN A 327 -18.54 -13.41 25.59
N ILE A 328 -18.73 -14.73 25.51
CA ILE A 328 -17.99 -15.71 26.30
C ILE A 328 -16.52 -15.84 25.86
N CYS A 329 -16.17 -15.32 24.68
CA CYS A 329 -14.81 -15.37 24.17
C CYS A 329 -13.95 -14.27 24.79
N GLY A 330 -12.92 -14.68 25.52
CA GLY A 330 -11.89 -13.77 26.02
C GLY A 330 -11.06 -13.12 24.91
N LYS A 331 -10.19 -12.17 25.29
CA LYS A 331 -9.31 -11.47 24.34
C LYS A 331 -8.49 -12.45 23.50
N GLY A 332 -8.43 -12.21 22.19
CA GLY A 332 -7.66 -13.04 21.26
C GLY A 332 -8.32 -14.36 20.85
N ARG A 333 -9.62 -14.54 21.14
CA ARG A 333 -10.42 -15.69 20.71
C ARG A 333 -11.64 -15.24 19.90
N LEU A 334 -12.09 -16.10 18.99
CA LEU A 334 -13.26 -15.89 18.14
C LEU A 334 -14.28 -17.02 18.34
N TYR A 335 -15.55 -16.65 18.22
CA TYR A 335 -16.71 -17.52 18.43
C TYR A 335 -17.03 -18.30 17.15
N PHE A 336 -17.18 -19.62 17.24
CA PHE A 336 -17.62 -20.49 16.16
C PHE A 336 -19.06 -20.96 16.42
N PRO A 337 -20.06 -20.46 15.67
CA PRO A 337 -21.47 -20.72 15.96
C PRO A 337 -21.87 -22.19 15.88
N GLU A 338 -21.31 -22.94 14.92
CA GLU A 338 -21.65 -24.35 14.70
C GLU A 338 -21.34 -25.25 15.90
N GLN A 339 -20.31 -24.88 16.67
CA GLN A 339 -19.80 -25.66 17.80
C GLN A 339 -20.04 -24.96 19.13
N ASN A 340 -20.60 -23.76 19.10
CA ASN A 340 -20.85 -22.91 20.26
C ASN A 340 -19.61 -22.75 21.17
N THR A 341 -18.42 -22.59 20.59
CA THR A 341 -17.15 -22.55 21.33
C THR A 341 -16.18 -21.51 20.78
N CYS A 342 -15.16 -21.17 21.55
CA CYS A 342 -14.22 -20.10 21.24
C CYS A 342 -12.80 -20.62 20.99
N TYR A 343 -12.24 -20.29 19.84
CA TYR A 343 -10.89 -20.70 19.45
C TYR A 343 -9.93 -19.51 19.40
N LYS A 344 -8.65 -19.78 19.67
CA LYS A 344 -7.59 -18.76 19.65
C LYS A 344 -7.27 -18.37 18.20
N ILE A 345 -7.16 -17.06 17.95
CA ILE A 345 -6.75 -16.54 16.64
C ILE A 345 -5.36 -17.08 16.27
N GLY A 346 -5.20 -17.55 15.04
CA GLY A 346 -3.97 -18.16 14.53
C GLY A 346 -3.72 -19.60 14.99
N SER A 347 -4.62 -20.18 15.79
CA SER A 347 -4.60 -21.64 16.05
C SER A 347 -5.40 -22.37 14.98
N GLN A 348 -5.12 -23.66 14.77
CA GLN A 348 -5.91 -24.50 13.86
C GLN A 348 -7.39 -24.55 14.29
N GLY A 349 -7.66 -24.71 15.58
CA GLY A 349 -9.02 -24.74 16.12
C GLY A 349 -9.89 -25.80 15.41
N PRO A 350 -11.08 -25.43 14.88
CA PRO A 350 -11.95 -26.34 14.15
C PRO A 350 -11.65 -26.41 12.65
N CYS A 351 -10.61 -25.71 12.19
CA CYS A 351 -10.28 -25.57 10.78
C CYS A 351 -9.50 -26.77 10.24
N SER A 352 -9.50 -26.93 8.92
CA SER A 352 -8.81 -28.02 8.25
C SER A 352 -7.30 -27.93 8.43
N LEU A 353 -6.58 -29.00 8.07
CA LEU A 353 -5.12 -28.96 8.06
C LEU A 353 -4.65 -27.81 7.14
N TYR A 354 -3.68 -27.00 7.60
CA TYR A 354 -3.16 -25.78 6.95
C TYR A 354 -4.03 -24.51 7.03
N GLU A 355 -5.20 -24.61 7.64
CA GLU A 355 -6.04 -23.47 7.97
C GLU A 355 -5.89 -23.08 9.44
N VAL A 356 -6.08 -21.79 9.70
CA VAL A 356 -6.09 -21.23 11.04
C VAL A 356 -7.32 -20.35 11.24
N VAL A 357 -7.70 -20.20 12.49
CA VAL A 357 -8.77 -19.31 12.92
C VAL A 357 -8.37 -17.86 12.66
N VAL A 358 -9.15 -17.17 11.83
CA VAL A 358 -8.97 -15.76 11.48
C VAL A 358 -10.27 -14.98 11.69
N PHE A 359 -10.17 -13.66 11.64
CA PHE A 359 -11.35 -12.79 11.69
C PHE A 359 -12.20 -12.97 10.44
N ASP A 360 -13.51 -12.83 10.60
CA ASP A 360 -14.43 -12.70 9.47
C ASP A 360 -14.18 -11.39 8.70
N PHE A 361 -13.35 -11.46 7.66
CA PHE A 361 -13.00 -10.32 6.79
C PHE A 361 -14.15 -9.83 5.92
N THR A 362 -15.28 -10.55 5.86
CA THR A 362 -16.47 -10.04 5.16
C THR A 362 -17.20 -8.98 5.99
N SER A 363 -16.94 -8.92 7.29
CA SER A 363 -17.36 -7.81 8.16
C SER A 363 -16.45 -6.60 7.98
N ARG A 364 -17.04 -5.40 7.88
CA ARG A 364 -16.27 -4.14 7.81
C ARG A 364 -16.33 -3.45 9.18
N PRO A 365 -15.23 -3.43 9.95
CA PRO A 365 -15.25 -2.91 11.32
C PRO A 365 -15.76 -1.46 11.43
N SER A 366 -15.51 -0.63 10.41
CA SER A 366 -15.96 0.76 10.37
C SER A 366 -17.47 0.94 10.18
N VAL A 367 -18.17 -0.06 9.65
CA VAL A 367 -19.61 0.02 9.32
C VAL A 367 -20.43 -0.90 10.21
N ASP A 368 -19.97 -2.14 10.35
CA ASP A 368 -20.68 -3.24 10.99
C ASP A 368 -20.28 -3.40 12.46
N GLY A 369 -19.16 -2.80 12.85
CA GLY A 369 -18.51 -3.03 14.13
C GLY A 369 -17.61 -4.27 14.08
N ILE A 370 -16.97 -4.55 15.22
CA ILE A 370 -16.07 -5.70 15.35
C ILE A 370 -16.93 -6.98 15.31
N SER A 371 -16.60 -7.86 14.38
CA SER A 371 -17.16 -9.21 14.34
C SER A 371 -16.40 -10.12 15.31
N TYR A 372 -17.15 -10.80 16.16
CA TYR A 372 -16.64 -11.85 17.03
C TYR A 372 -16.73 -13.24 16.38
N ASN A 373 -17.27 -13.33 15.15
CA ASN A 373 -17.33 -14.57 14.38
C ASN A 373 -15.93 -15.00 13.94
N GLY A 374 -15.59 -16.25 14.22
CA GLY A 374 -14.39 -16.90 13.72
C GLY A 374 -14.65 -17.59 12.39
N VAL A 375 -13.72 -17.45 11.44
CA VAL A 375 -13.73 -18.19 10.18
C VAL A 375 -12.38 -18.86 9.96
N CYS A 376 -12.35 -19.90 9.14
CA CYS A 376 -11.13 -20.58 8.77
C CYS A 376 -10.49 -19.89 7.57
N GLY A 377 -9.17 -19.66 7.64
CA GLY A 377 -8.40 -19.05 6.56
C GLY A 377 -7.01 -19.67 6.45
N CYS A 378 -6.41 -19.60 5.25
CA CYS A 378 -5.12 -20.22 5.00
C CYS A 378 -3.97 -19.52 5.75
N THR A 379 -2.99 -20.31 6.19
CA THR A 379 -1.76 -19.82 6.87
C THR A 379 -0.75 -19.18 5.90
N ALA A 380 -0.89 -19.43 4.58
CA ALA A 380 0.03 -19.00 3.54
C ALA A 380 -0.44 -17.75 2.76
N LEU A 381 0.50 -17.06 2.10
CA LEU A 381 0.31 -15.83 1.32
C LEU A 381 -0.87 -15.93 0.33
N ILE A 382 -1.93 -15.21 0.66
CA ILE A 382 -3.14 -15.05 -0.16
C ILE A 382 -2.76 -14.33 -1.48
N LYS A 383 -2.73 -15.07 -2.60
CA LYS A 383 -2.70 -14.49 -3.96
C LYS A 383 -4.13 -14.44 -4.52
N GLY A 384 -4.97 -13.54 -3.99
CA GLY A 384 -6.31 -13.27 -4.54
C GLY A 384 -7.46 -13.48 -3.57
N LEU A 385 -8.67 -13.11 -4.00
CA LEU A 385 -9.89 -13.11 -3.18
C LEU A 385 -10.52 -14.52 -3.02
N GLU A 386 -9.97 -15.52 -3.70
CA GLU A 386 -10.37 -16.93 -3.58
C GLU A 386 -9.50 -17.59 -2.52
N GLN A 387 -10.09 -17.88 -1.36
CA GLN A 387 -9.44 -18.55 -0.24
C GLN A 387 -9.35 -20.06 -0.49
N THR A 388 -8.75 -20.50 -1.60
CA THR A 388 -8.45 -21.92 -1.83
C THR A 388 -7.05 -22.21 -1.33
N CYS A 389 -6.94 -22.97 -0.24
CA CYS A 389 -5.65 -23.47 0.22
C CYS A 389 -5.21 -24.60 -0.72
N THR A 390 -4.42 -24.27 -1.74
CA THR A 390 -3.91 -25.28 -2.67
C THR A 390 -2.82 -26.10 -1.98
N SER A 391 -3.11 -27.38 -1.74
CA SER A 391 -2.12 -28.40 -1.44
C SER A 391 -1.39 -28.82 -2.73
N THR A 392 -0.68 -27.91 -3.38
CA THR A 392 0.35 -28.35 -4.34
C THR A 392 1.56 -28.78 -3.54
N GLN A 393 1.59 -30.08 -3.25
CA GLN A 393 2.83 -30.79 -2.97
C GLN A 393 3.81 -30.54 -4.12
N GLU A 394 5.09 -30.47 -3.76
CA GLU A 394 6.30 -30.25 -4.59
C GLU A 394 6.86 -28.83 -4.54
N GLU A 395 7.13 -28.32 -3.33
CA GLU A 395 8.36 -27.54 -3.13
C GLU A 395 9.07 -28.09 -1.90
N GLU A 396 10.39 -28.16 -2.05
CA GLU A 396 11.39 -28.86 -1.27
C GLU A 396 11.25 -28.68 0.24
N LYS A 397 11.83 -29.62 0.99
CA LYS A 397 12.04 -29.60 2.44
C LYS A 397 12.89 -28.37 2.84
N SER A 398 12.38 -27.16 2.67
CA SER A 398 12.98 -25.95 3.19
C SER A 398 12.67 -25.93 4.67
N ASP A 399 13.71 -26.00 5.49
CA ASP A 399 13.58 -25.98 6.94
C ASP A 399 12.60 -24.89 7.39
N SER A 400 11.58 -25.31 8.13
CA SER A 400 10.45 -24.52 8.66
C SER A 400 10.84 -23.15 9.28
N CYS A 401 12.09 -22.98 9.68
CA CYS A 401 12.63 -21.75 10.25
C CYS A 401 12.88 -20.62 9.22
N ASP A 402 13.18 -20.94 7.95
CA ASP A 402 13.58 -19.94 6.95
C ASP A 402 12.38 -19.14 6.39
N SER A 403 11.16 -19.62 6.64
CA SER A 403 9.91 -18.95 6.25
C SER A 403 9.57 -17.75 7.13
N THR A 404 10.21 -17.61 8.31
CA THR A 404 10.00 -16.47 9.22
C THR A 404 11.19 -15.50 9.12
N PRO A 405 11.02 -14.27 8.62
CA PRO A 405 12.11 -13.29 8.51
C PRO A 405 12.78 -13.05 9.87
N GLY A 406 14.10 -13.26 9.94
CA GLY A 406 14.90 -13.05 11.14
C GLY A 406 15.02 -14.25 12.08
N MET A 407 14.60 -15.45 11.65
CA MET A 407 14.85 -16.73 12.33
C MET A 407 15.87 -17.57 11.54
N ILE A 408 16.63 -18.42 12.22
CA ILE A 408 17.63 -19.31 11.63
C ILE A 408 17.64 -20.66 12.31
N ASN A 409 17.78 -21.74 11.54
CA ASN A 409 17.90 -23.10 12.06
C ASN A 409 19.34 -23.40 12.49
N ILE A 410 19.55 -23.79 13.75
CA ILE A 410 20.82 -24.32 14.25
C ILE A 410 20.52 -25.67 14.91
N ASN A 411 21.09 -26.77 14.39
CA ASN A 411 20.90 -28.14 14.89
C ASN A 411 19.41 -28.58 15.02
N GLY A 412 18.53 -28.14 14.13
CA GLY A 412 17.11 -28.52 14.12
C GLY A 412 16.21 -27.66 15.02
N ILE A 413 16.75 -26.59 15.62
CA ILE A 413 16.02 -25.66 16.49
C ILE A 413 16.07 -24.25 15.88
N CYS A 414 14.91 -23.60 15.76
CA CYS A 414 14.83 -22.22 15.23
C CYS A 414 15.22 -21.20 16.30
N TYR A 415 16.23 -20.37 16.03
CA TYR A 415 16.63 -19.26 16.88
C TYR A 415 16.42 -17.91 16.18
N LYS A 416 16.06 -16.87 16.94
CA LYS A 416 15.92 -15.51 16.43
C LYS A 416 17.28 -14.82 16.33
N LEU A 417 17.58 -14.21 15.18
CA LEU A 417 18.78 -13.38 15.02
C LEU A 417 18.78 -12.21 16.01
N TYR A 418 19.97 -11.79 16.45
CA TYR A 418 20.18 -10.74 17.44
C TYR A 418 19.58 -11.05 18.82
N THR A 419 19.36 -12.33 19.11
CA THR A 419 19.04 -12.82 20.46
C THR A 419 20.15 -13.72 20.97
N GLN A 420 20.15 -14.05 22.27
CA GLN A 420 21.19 -14.89 22.85
C GLN A 420 21.25 -16.27 22.17
N GLY A 421 20.10 -16.89 21.89
CA GLY A 421 20.05 -18.22 21.27
C GLY A 421 20.95 -19.24 21.98
N PRO A 422 21.75 -20.04 21.25
CA PRO A 422 22.73 -20.97 21.80
C PRO A 422 24.05 -20.29 22.24
N CYS A 423 24.18 -18.96 22.14
CA CYS A 423 25.40 -18.24 22.49
C CYS A 423 25.55 -18.02 24.01
N GLY A 424 26.80 -17.80 24.44
CA GLY A 424 27.14 -17.54 25.85
C GLY A 424 26.57 -16.22 26.39
N SER A 425 26.65 -16.04 27.71
CA SER A 425 26.17 -14.82 28.38
C SER A 425 26.85 -13.56 27.84
N GLY A 426 26.05 -12.53 27.51
CA GLY A 426 26.53 -11.29 26.90
C GLY A 426 26.74 -11.35 25.38
N GLN A 427 26.46 -12.49 24.74
CA GLN A 427 26.52 -12.66 23.29
C GLN A 427 25.12 -12.70 22.65
N TRP A 428 25.09 -12.57 21.33
CA TRP A 428 23.93 -12.74 20.47
C TRP A 428 24.32 -13.35 19.11
N LEU A 429 23.35 -13.93 18.41
CA LEU A 429 23.53 -14.51 17.07
C LEU A 429 23.51 -13.42 15.97
N GLU A 430 24.54 -13.37 15.11
CA GLU A 430 24.59 -12.49 13.94
C GLU A 430 24.89 -13.30 12.65
N PRO A 431 24.29 -12.95 11.48
CA PRO A 431 24.63 -13.58 10.21
C PRO A 431 26.06 -13.25 9.74
N VAL A 432 26.75 -14.24 9.15
CA VAL A 432 28.10 -14.06 8.57
C VAL A 432 27.96 -13.43 7.17
N LYS A 433 28.59 -12.28 6.94
CA LYS A 433 28.41 -11.47 5.70
C LYS A 433 29.31 -11.89 4.52
N GLN A 434 30.20 -12.87 4.69
CA GLN A 434 31.12 -13.32 3.65
C GLN A 434 31.36 -14.83 3.80
N LEU A 435 30.92 -15.63 2.82
CA LEU A 435 31.58 -16.86 2.34
C LEU A 435 30.76 -17.49 1.18
N SER A 436 31.48 -17.96 0.17
CA SER A 436 31.01 -18.62 -1.06
C SER A 436 30.30 -19.95 -0.79
N SER A 437 29.23 -20.21 -1.54
CA SER A 437 28.18 -21.22 -1.25
C SER A 437 28.53 -22.69 -1.43
N GLU A 438 29.79 -23.11 -1.43
CA GLU A 438 30.11 -24.52 -1.76
C GLU A 438 30.56 -25.41 -0.60
N GLU A 439 30.75 -24.91 0.63
CA GLU A 439 30.97 -25.80 1.79
C GLU A 439 30.41 -25.22 3.10
N LEU A 440 29.10 -25.31 3.34
CA LEU A 440 28.52 -24.90 4.63
C LEU A 440 27.38 -25.82 5.11
N THR A 441 27.63 -26.51 6.22
CA THR A 441 26.58 -27.03 7.11
C THR A 441 25.85 -25.86 7.80
N SER A 442 24.61 -26.08 8.27
CA SER A 442 23.72 -25.05 8.87
C SER A 442 24.35 -24.26 10.02
N SER A 443 25.37 -24.80 10.70
CA SER A 443 26.14 -24.12 11.75
C SER A 443 27.03 -22.97 11.25
N ASN A 444 27.37 -22.91 9.96
CA ASN A 444 28.34 -21.93 9.43
C ASN A 444 27.69 -20.63 8.90
N LYS A 445 26.35 -20.51 8.89
CA LYS A 445 25.64 -19.30 8.40
C LYS A 445 25.57 -18.16 9.43
N VAL A 446 25.91 -18.43 10.69
CA VAL A 446 25.78 -17.48 11.82
C VAL A 446 26.96 -17.59 12.77
N GLN A 447 27.24 -16.49 13.47
CA GLN A 447 28.30 -16.41 14.48
C GLN A 447 27.79 -15.73 15.75
N CYS A 448 28.30 -16.17 16.91
CA CYS A 448 28.04 -15.52 18.18
C CYS A 448 28.96 -14.31 18.35
N LYS A 449 28.40 -13.12 18.55
CA LYS A 449 29.15 -11.90 18.86
C LYS A 449 28.71 -11.27 20.17
N CYS A 450 29.58 -10.46 20.79
CA CYS A 450 29.17 -9.66 21.94
C CYS A 450 28.07 -8.67 21.54
N ARG A 451 27.12 -8.46 22.45
CA ARG A 451 26.09 -7.43 22.30
C ARG A 451 26.72 -6.04 22.22
N PRO A 452 26.13 -5.09 21.49
CA PRO A 452 26.60 -3.71 21.45
C PRO A 452 26.74 -3.15 22.88
N GLY A 453 27.90 -2.58 23.19
CA GLY A 453 28.23 -2.05 24.52
C GLY A 453 28.89 -3.04 25.49
N TYR A 454 29.03 -4.32 25.13
CA TYR A 454 29.80 -5.30 25.90
C TYR A 454 31.23 -5.39 25.34
N THR A 455 32.22 -5.52 26.23
CA THR A 455 33.64 -5.65 25.84
C THR A 455 34.11 -7.09 25.85
N THR A 456 34.94 -7.47 24.88
CA THR A 456 35.54 -8.79 24.75
C THR A 456 36.79 -8.91 25.64
N SER A 457 36.93 -10.01 26.37
CA SER A 457 38.19 -10.42 26.99
C SER A 457 38.47 -11.88 26.69
N GLU A 458 39.70 -12.17 26.30
CA GLU A 458 40.18 -13.54 26.16
C GLU A 458 40.63 -14.07 27.52
N THR A 459 40.21 -15.30 27.84
CA THR A 459 40.73 -16.03 29.00
C THR A 459 41.93 -16.87 28.54
N LYS A 460 42.87 -17.22 29.44
CA LYS A 460 44.05 -18.07 29.14
C LYS A 460 43.74 -19.44 28.51
N SER A 461 42.46 -19.82 28.41
CA SER A 461 41.96 -21.05 27.77
C SER A 461 41.27 -20.81 26.41
N GLY A 462 41.44 -19.63 25.78
CA GLY A 462 40.93 -19.33 24.44
C GLY A 462 39.40 -19.10 24.35
N THR A 463 38.69 -19.02 25.48
CA THR A 463 37.24 -18.79 25.51
C THR A 463 36.93 -17.29 25.59
N LEU A 464 36.15 -16.77 24.62
CA LEU A 464 35.76 -15.36 24.52
C LEU A 464 34.61 -15.04 25.49
N ARG A 465 34.82 -14.20 26.51
CA ARG A 465 33.77 -13.74 27.44
C ARG A 465 33.40 -12.28 27.16
N CYS A 466 32.10 -11.97 27.17
CA CYS A 466 31.58 -10.62 26.96
C CYS A 466 31.14 -10.01 28.30
N PHE A 467 31.74 -8.90 28.70
CA PHE A 467 31.42 -8.23 29.95
C PHE A 467 30.46 -7.06 29.74
N ALA A 468 29.48 -6.94 30.64
CA ALA A 468 28.57 -5.79 30.64
C ALA A 468 29.35 -4.50 30.94
N PRO A 469 28.90 -3.34 30.44
CA PRO A 469 29.55 -2.05 30.68
C PRO A 469 29.66 -1.71 32.17
N THR A 470 28.75 -2.24 33.00
CA THR A 470 28.78 -2.13 34.47
C THR A 470 29.99 -2.83 35.11
N VAL A 471 30.50 -3.92 34.50
CA VAL A 471 31.70 -4.63 34.98
C VAL A 471 32.98 -3.85 34.63
N GLY A 472 33.00 -3.18 33.47
CA GLY A 472 34.07 -2.24 33.13
C GLY A 472 34.12 -1.05 34.11
N LEU A 473 32.95 -0.51 34.46
CA LEU A 473 32.81 0.53 35.48
C LEU A 473 33.23 0.02 36.87
N ALA A 474 32.85 -1.19 37.26
CA ALA A 474 33.27 -1.78 38.53
C ALA A 474 34.78 -2.03 38.61
N ARG A 475 35.42 -2.52 37.54
CA ARG A 475 36.89 -2.65 37.47
C ARG A 475 37.59 -1.31 37.56
N TRP A 476 37.08 -0.30 36.85
CA TRP A 476 37.63 1.06 36.91
C TRP A 476 37.49 1.69 38.29
N ILE A 477 36.34 1.49 38.95
CA ILE A 477 36.09 1.94 40.33
C ILE A 477 37.00 1.20 41.32
N LEU A 478 37.17 -0.12 41.19
CA LEU A 478 38.09 -0.91 42.04
C LEU A 478 39.55 -0.46 41.88
N GLN A 479 39.96 -0.08 40.66
CA GLN A 479 41.30 0.42 40.36
C GLN A 479 41.54 1.84 40.90
N LEU A 480 40.47 2.65 41.04
CA LEU A 480 40.52 3.95 41.72
C LEU A 480 40.51 3.85 43.24
N ILE A 481 39.90 2.78 43.79
CA ILE A 481 39.78 2.57 45.24
C ILE A 481 40.99 1.79 45.81
N GLY A 482 41.94 1.36 44.96
CA GLY A 482 43.22 0.82 45.42
C GLY A 482 43.14 -0.53 46.13
N TYR A 483 42.25 -1.42 45.69
CA TYR A 483 42.24 -2.80 46.17
C TYR A 483 43.24 -3.65 45.35
N GLU A 484 44.37 -3.98 45.97
CA GLU A 484 45.20 -5.11 45.57
C GLU A 484 44.43 -6.40 45.87
N GLU A 485 44.14 -7.21 44.84
CA GLU A 485 43.81 -8.63 45.05
C GLU A 485 45.09 -9.34 45.51
N ALA A 486 45.13 -9.70 46.79
CA ALA A 486 45.99 -10.77 47.28
C ALA A 486 45.63 -12.07 46.54
N THR A 487 46.68 -12.80 46.14
CA THR A 487 46.67 -14.13 45.51
C THR A 487 45.65 -15.11 46.07
#